data_AF-A0A847B5H3-F1
#
_entry.id   AF-A0A847B5H3-F1
#
_cell.length_a   1.000
_cell.length_b   1.000
_cell.length_c   1.000
_cell.angle_alpha   90.00
_cell.angle_beta   90.00
_cell.angle_gamma   90.00
#
_symmetry.space_group_name_H-M   'P 1'
#
loop_
_entity.id
_entity.type
_entity.pdbx_description
1 polymer ?
#
loop_
_entity_poly.entity_id
_entity_poly.type
_entity_poly.pdbx_seq_one_letter_code
_entity_poly.pdbx_strand_id
1 'polypeptide(L)'
;GSGRPFYENECIPRDIKVVDLDNITPRLFYRHQVYDLDYIPRNFVYQNSVIAGFSSTYHALMAYGQMPTSSTKVAILSSGNVAQGAFKAIAVFNPIIRMFYRKTMDEFYATISEYDIIINGIQVDQPGINIINKEQLGMLKKNCLIIDAAAHQGRAIYGTKFTYYDAPIAHTEGVAYYCLSNSPSLFYKTASQEISKAFTKYIYKPHLSNLLSYLNKASHVYE
;
A
#
# COMPACT_ATOMS: atom_id res chain seq x y z
N GLY A 1 -6.01 -14.04 8.65
CA GLY A 1 -5.72 -12.60 8.80
C GLY A 1 -5.89 -12.18 10.25
N SER A 2 -5.58 -10.92 10.59
CA SER A 2 -5.71 -10.39 11.96
C SER A 2 -7.13 -10.48 12.53
N GLY A 3 -8.16 -10.51 11.67
CA GLY A 3 -9.56 -10.68 12.08
C GLY A 3 -10.03 -12.12 12.32
N ARG A 4 -9.17 -13.14 12.09
CA ARG A 4 -9.55 -14.56 12.22
C ARG A 4 -10.01 -14.93 13.64
N PRO A 5 -9.31 -14.52 14.73
CA PRO A 5 -9.76 -14.82 16.08
C PRO A 5 -11.12 -14.20 16.41
N PHE A 6 -11.39 -12.98 15.93
CA PHE A 6 -12.71 -12.34 16.09
C PHE A 6 -13.80 -13.14 15.35
N TYR A 7 -13.53 -13.56 14.12
CA TYR A 7 -14.48 -14.36 13.35
C TYR A 7 -14.80 -15.70 14.03
N GLU A 8 -13.77 -16.45 14.43
CA GLU A 8 -13.93 -17.79 15.03
C GLU A 8 -14.58 -17.73 16.42
N ASN A 9 -14.18 -16.78 17.27
CA ASN A 9 -14.64 -16.72 18.66
C ASN A 9 -15.95 -15.93 18.82
N GLU A 10 -16.19 -14.93 17.97
CA GLU A 10 -17.36 -14.06 18.11
C GLU A 10 -18.45 -14.32 17.09
N CYS A 11 -18.08 -14.49 15.82
CA CYS A 11 -19.06 -14.58 14.73
C CYS A 11 -19.66 -15.97 14.57
N ILE A 12 -18.84 -17.04 14.60
CA ILE A 12 -19.34 -18.41 14.44
C ILE A 12 -20.32 -18.80 15.57
N PRO A 13 -20.03 -18.58 16.87
CA PRO A 13 -20.93 -19.00 17.94
C PRO A 13 -22.25 -18.22 17.99
N ARG A 14 -22.31 -17.05 17.35
CA ARG A 14 -23.47 -16.15 17.33
C ARG A 14 -24.19 -16.12 15.98
N ASP A 15 -23.82 -17.02 15.06
CA ASP A 15 -24.39 -17.12 13.71
C ASP A 15 -24.34 -15.80 12.90
N ILE A 16 -23.25 -15.04 13.07
CA ILE A 16 -23.03 -13.74 12.42
C ILE A 16 -22.38 -13.95 11.04
N LYS A 17 -22.95 -13.31 10.01
CA LYS A 17 -22.36 -13.19 8.68
C LYS A 17 -21.38 -12.03 8.64
N VAL A 18 -20.17 -12.26 8.12
CA VAL A 18 -19.15 -11.23 7.98
C VAL A 18 -18.83 -10.99 6.52
N VAL A 19 -19.12 -9.80 6.04
CA VAL A 19 -18.71 -9.34 4.71
C VAL A 19 -17.36 -8.64 4.85
N ASP A 20 -16.30 -9.29 4.42
CA ASP A 20 -14.96 -8.73 4.34
C ASP A 20 -14.79 -8.04 2.99
N LEU A 21 -14.76 -6.70 3.01
CA LEU A 21 -14.60 -5.86 1.83
C LEU A 21 -13.14 -5.48 1.62
N ASP A 22 -12.24 -6.45 1.77
CA ASP A 22 -10.84 -6.27 1.39
C ASP A 22 -10.73 -5.83 -0.07
N ASN A 23 -9.74 -4.98 -0.35
CA ASN A 23 -9.55 -4.40 -1.67
C ASN A 23 -9.11 -5.46 -2.70
N ILE A 24 -8.48 -6.57 -2.29
CA ILE A 24 -7.95 -7.58 -3.22
C ILE A 24 -8.94 -8.73 -3.40
N THR A 25 -9.49 -9.26 -2.32
CA THR A 25 -10.45 -10.38 -2.36
C THR A 25 -11.66 -10.15 -1.46
N PRO A 26 -12.69 -9.43 -1.93
CA PRO A 26 -13.94 -9.28 -1.20
C PRO A 26 -14.64 -10.63 -1.01
N ARG A 27 -15.00 -10.96 0.23
CA ARG A 27 -15.54 -12.27 0.62
C ARG A 27 -16.65 -12.14 1.64
N LEU A 28 -17.55 -13.10 1.63
CA LEU A 28 -18.48 -13.36 2.72
C LEU A 28 -18.00 -14.59 3.49
N PHE A 29 -17.89 -14.44 4.80
CA PHE A 29 -17.66 -15.51 5.74
C PHE A 29 -18.94 -15.80 6.51
N TYR A 30 -19.36 -17.07 6.52
CA TYR A 30 -20.50 -17.52 7.30
C TYR A 30 -20.26 -18.95 7.80
N ARG A 31 -20.26 -19.14 9.13
CA ARG A 31 -19.91 -20.42 9.78
C ARG A 31 -18.53 -20.90 9.31
N HIS A 32 -18.45 -22.11 8.75
CA HIS A 32 -17.21 -22.66 8.17
C HIS A 32 -17.16 -22.53 6.65
N GLN A 33 -17.98 -21.63 6.07
CA GLN A 33 -18.09 -21.42 4.63
C GLN A 33 -17.62 -20.02 4.23
N VAL A 34 -16.96 -19.97 3.08
CA VAL A 34 -16.49 -18.75 2.42
C VAL A 34 -17.14 -18.66 1.04
N TYR A 35 -17.58 -17.46 0.69
CA TYR A 35 -18.15 -17.14 -0.61
C TYR A 35 -17.38 -15.96 -1.22
N ASP A 36 -16.82 -16.13 -2.40
CA ASP A 36 -16.18 -15.03 -3.13
C ASP A 36 -17.25 -14.11 -3.74
N LEU A 37 -17.06 -12.80 -3.56
CA LEU A 37 -18.00 -11.78 -4.04
C LEU A 37 -17.58 -11.23 -5.40
N ASP A 38 -17.57 -12.09 -6.43
CA ASP A 38 -17.01 -11.80 -7.77
C ASP A 38 -17.53 -10.54 -8.47
N TYR A 39 -18.72 -10.07 -8.09
CA TYR A 39 -19.32 -8.85 -8.66
C TYR A 39 -18.63 -7.57 -8.18
N ILE A 40 -17.95 -7.62 -7.03
CA ILE A 40 -17.08 -6.56 -6.54
C ILE A 40 -15.72 -6.78 -7.22
N PRO A 41 -15.30 -5.86 -8.12
CA PRO A 41 -14.05 -6.05 -8.81
C PRO A 41 -12.88 -6.01 -7.83
N ARG A 42 -11.83 -6.78 -8.12
CA ARG A 42 -10.56 -6.61 -7.42
C ARG A 42 -10.07 -5.17 -7.57
N ASN A 43 -9.49 -4.64 -6.50
CA ASN A 43 -9.05 -3.26 -6.38
C ASN A 43 -10.19 -2.23 -6.55
N PHE A 44 -11.43 -2.52 -6.15
CA PHE A 44 -12.54 -1.58 -6.35
C PHE A 44 -12.34 -0.20 -5.68
N VAL A 45 -11.52 -0.12 -4.62
CA VAL A 45 -11.10 1.15 -4.00
C VAL A 45 -9.69 1.59 -4.42
N TYR A 46 -9.23 1.23 -5.63
CA TYR A 46 -7.87 1.51 -6.12
C TYR A 46 -7.45 2.98 -6.02
N GLN A 47 -8.38 3.92 -6.11
CA GLN A 47 -8.07 5.35 -5.97
C GLN A 47 -7.51 5.68 -4.59
N ASN A 48 -7.93 4.97 -3.54
CA ASN A 48 -7.33 5.13 -2.22
C ASN A 48 -5.86 4.71 -2.22
N SER A 49 -5.48 3.69 -2.98
CA SER A 49 -4.06 3.30 -3.16
C SER A 49 -3.27 4.35 -3.95
N VAL A 50 -3.88 4.99 -4.97
CA VAL A 50 -3.25 6.11 -5.68
C VAL A 50 -3.03 7.29 -4.72
N ILE A 51 -4.03 7.61 -3.88
CA ILE A 51 -3.91 8.65 -2.86
C ILE A 51 -2.84 8.27 -1.83
N ALA A 52 -2.69 7.00 -1.44
CA ALA A 52 -1.64 6.54 -0.53
C ALA A 52 -0.25 6.86 -1.09
N GLY A 53 -0.01 6.50 -2.34
CA GLY A 53 1.24 6.83 -3.04
C GLY A 53 1.51 8.33 -3.09
N PHE A 54 0.51 9.11 -3.50
CA PHE A 54 0.65 10.55 -3.60
C PHE A 54 0.93 11.19 -2.24
N SER A 55 0.13 10.84 -1.24
CA SER A 55 0.18 11.44 0.09
C SER A 55 1.44 11.08 0.85
N SER A 56 1.89 9.81 0.78
CA SER A 56 3.17 9.38 1.33
C SER A 56 4.32 10.18 0.73
N THR A 57 4.39 10.28 -0.60
CA THR A 57 5.46 11.02 -1.26
C THR A 57 5.43 12.50 -0.90
N TYR A 58 4.27 13.14 -1.02
CA TYR A 58 4.15 14.57 -0.77
C TYR A 58 4.49 14.93 0.69
N HIS A 59 3.95 14.18 1.65
CA HIS A 59 4.21 14.44 3.07
C HIS A 59 5.65 14.13 3.46
N ALA A 60 6.26 13.08 2.89
CA ALA A 60 7.67 12.78 3.11
C ALA A 60 8.58 13.92 2.65
N LEU A 61 8.33 14.50 1.47
CA LEU A 61 9.12 15.64 0.97
C LEU A 61 9.00 16.87 1.88
N MET A 62 7.77 17.18 2.30
CA MET A 62 7.50 18.30 3.21
C MET A 62 8.18 18.09 4.57
N ALA A 63 8.10 16.88 5.11
CA ALA A 63 8.69 16.51 6.39
C ALA A 63 10.22 16.45 6.35
N TYR A 64 10.78 15.95 5.25
CA TYR A 64 12.23 15.89 5.04
C TYR A 64 12.83 17.28 4.75
N GLY A 65 12.01 18.21 4.27
CA GLY A 65 12.40 19.61 4.05
C GLY A 65 13.24 19.82 2.79
N GLN A 66 13.31 18.85 1.89
CA GLN A 66 14.06 18.96 0.64
C GLN A 66 13.11 18.90 -0.56
N MET A 67 13.08 19.98 -1.34
CA MET A 67 12.37 20.05 -2.60
C MET A 67 13.20 19.37 -3.71
N PRO A 68 12.65 18.40 -4.46
CA PRO A 68 13.34 17.82 -5.60
C PRO A 68 13.56 18.85 -6.72
N THR A 69 14.59 18.62 -7.52
CA THR A 69 14.98 19.45 -8.67
C THR A 69 15.23 18.58 -9.89
N SER A 70 15.53 19.21 -11.04
CA SER A 70 15.91 18.50 -12.27
C SER A 70 17.19 17.67 -12.18
N SER A 71 18.00 17.84 -11.14
CA SER A 71 19.17 17.01 -10.87
C SER A 71 18.90 15.87 -9.88
N THR A 72 17.71 15.84 -9.25
CA THR A 72 17.35 14.80 -8.28
C THR A 72 17.03 13.51 -9.02
N LYS A 73 17.70 12.40 -8.65
CA LYS A 73 17.45 11.06 -9.19
C LYS A 73 16.47 10.32 -8.27
N VAL A 74 15.36 9.87 -8.83
CA VAL A 74 14.28 9.18 -8.10
C VAL A 74 14.08 7.78 -8.66
N ALA A 75 14.16 6.76 -7.80
CA ALA A 75 13.72 5.41 -8.11
C ALA A 75 12.29 5.20 -7.57
N ILE A 76 11.39 4.68 -8.39
CA ILE A 76 10.06 4.24 -7.94
C ILE A 76 9.94 2.74 -8.19
N LEU A 77 9.67 1.98 -7.14
CA LEU A 77 9.56 0.52 -7.20
C LEU A 77 8.09 0.12 -7.35
N SER A 78 7.78 -0.74 -8.33
CA SER A 78 6.44 -1.18 -8.78
C SER A 78 5.80 -0.32 -9.89
N SER A 79 4.81 -0.91 -10.56
CA SER A 79 3.88 -0.24 -11.48
C SER A 79 2.47 -0.06 -10.90
N GLY A 80 2.22 -0.55 -9.69
CA GLY A 80 0.89 -0.56 -9.07
C GLY A 80 0.35 0.83 -8.72
N ASN A 81 -0.90 0.89 -8.27
CA ASN A 81 -1.61 2.15 -7.99
C ASN A 81 -0.86 3.09 -7.03
N VAL A 82 -0.21 2.54 -6.00
CA VAL A 82 0.64 3.30 -5.07
C VAL A 82 1.81 3.96 -5.80
N ALA A 83 2.54 3.20 -6.62
CA ALA A 83 3.65 3.74 -7.42
C ALA A 83 3.18 4.82 -8.40
N GLN A 84 2.00 4.66 -9.00
CA GLN A 84 1.41 5.70 -9.87
C GLN A 84 1.06 6.98 -9.11
N GLY A 85 0.55 6.85 -7.87
CA GLY A 85 0.32 7.98 -6.97
C GLY A 85 1.61 8.72 -6.63
N ALA A 86 2.65 7.96 -6.28
CA ALA A 86 3.97 8.50 -5.99
C ALA A 86 4.59 9.22 -7.20
N PHE A 87 4.47 8.63 -8.39
CA PHE A 87 4.91 9.25 -9.64
C PHE A 87 4.24 10.61 -9.86
N LYS A 88 2.92 10.69 -9.69
CA LYS A 88 2.17 11.95 -9.82
C LYS A 88 2.65 13.02 -8.83
N ALA A 89 2.93 12.65 -7.59
CA ALA A 89 3.41 13.58 -6.57
C ALA A 89 4.81 14.11 -6.86
N ILE A 90 5.72 13.26 -7.35
CA ILE A 90 7.12 13.62 -7.55
C ILE A 90 7.39 14.27 -8.91
N ALA A 91 6.61 13.94 -9.95
CA ALA A 91 6.82 14.42 -11.31
C ALA A 91 6.65 15.95 -11.46
N VAL A 92 5.84 16.59 -10.61
CA VAL A 92 5.64 18.05 -10.64
C VAL A 92 6.94 18.84 -10.43
N PHE A 93 7.94 18.23 -9.78
CA PHE A 93 9.25 18.84 -9.54
C PHE A 93 10.25 18.63 -10.69
N ASN A 94 9.83 17.97 -11.77
CA ASN A 94 10.66 17.60 -12.92
C ASN A 94 12.00 16.87 -12.59
N PRO A 95 12.05 15.88 -11.68
CA PRO A 95 13.28 15.14 -11.40
C PRO A 95 13.56 14.06 -12.45
N ILE A 96 14.74 13.45 -12.38
CA ILE A 96 15.12 12.28 -13.19
C ILE A 96 14.48 11.05 -12.55
N ILE A 97 13.33 10.62 -13.07
CA ILE A 97 12.57 9.48 -12.52
C ILE A 97 12.85 8.21 -13.32
N ARG A 98 13.20 7.13 -12.62
CA ARG A 98 13.21 5.77 -13.18
C ARG A 98 12.28 4.87 -12.39
N MET A 99 11.35 4.22 -13.10
CA MET A 99 10.45 3.23 -12.53
C MET A 99 11.03 1.83 -12.71
N PHE A 100 10.97 1.03 -11.66
CA PHE A 100 11.45 -0.35 -11.64
C PHE A 100 10.31 -1.32 -11.44
N TYR A 101 10.33 -2.39 -12.21
CA TYR A 101 9.32 -3.44 -12.21
C TYR A 101 9.97 -4.74 -11.75
N ARG A 102 9.16 -5.76 -11.45
CA ARG A 102 9.66 -7.09 -11.05
C ARG A 102 10.78 -7.60 -11.96
N LYS A 103 10.65 -7.39 -13.27
CA LYS A 103 11.60 -7.82 -14.31
C LYS A 103 12.85 -6.94 -14.47
N THR A 104 12.90 -5.77 -13.84
CA THR A 104 14.02 -4.82 -13.92
C THR A 104 14.64 -4.52 -12.55
N MET A 105 14.29 -5.30 -11.50
CA MET A 105 14.85 -5.10 -10.16
C MET A 105 16.37 -5.31 -10.12
N ASP A 106 16.92 -6.19 -10.94
CA ASP A 106 18.37 -6.37 -11.02
C ASP A 106 19.09 -5.10 -11.49
N GLU A 107 18.47 -4.34 -12.40
CA GLU A 107 18.97 -3.04 -12.83
C GLU A 107 18.86 -1.98 -11.72
N PHE A 108 17.82 -2.07 -10.88
CA PHE A 108 17.70 -1.21 -9.69
C PHE A 108 18.85 -1.47 -8.74
N TYR A 109 19.11 -2.73 -8.40
CA TYR A 109 20.21 -3.09 -7.50
C TYR A 109 21.58 -2.69 -8.06
N ALA A 110 21.78 -2.84 -9.38
CA ALA A 110 23.02 -2.41 -10.04
C ALA A 110 23.23 -0.88 -10.01
N THR A 111 22.15 -0.09 -9.92
CA THR A 111 22.20 1.39 -9.94
C THR A 111 21.75 2.03 -8.63
N ILE A 112 21.61 1.25 -7.55
CA ILE A 112 20.93 1.67 -6.32
C ILE A 112 21.62 2.87 -5.65
N SER A 113 22.95 2.97 -5.78
CA SER A 113 23.79 4.05 -5.25
C SER A 113 23.62 5.39 -5.97
N GLU A 114 22.87 5.44 -7.06
CA GLU A 114 22.66 6.66 -7.83
C GLU A 114 21.49 7.52 -7.35
N TYR A 115 20.56 6.98 -6.58
CA TYR A 115 19.29 7.63 -6.28
C TYR A 115 19.34 8.49 -5.01
N ASP A 116 18.79 9.69 -5.11
CA ASP A 116 18.60 10.60 -3.97
C ASP A 116 17.31 10.27 -3.21
N ILE A 117 16.30 9.76 -3.92
CA ILE A 117 15.02 9.35 -3.36
C ILE A 117 14.65 7.97 -3.91
N ILE A 118 14.24 7.05 -3.03
CA ILE A 118 13.71 5.74 -3.39
C ILE A 118 12.29 5.62 -2.83
N ILE A 119 11.31 5.39 -3.71
CA ILE A 119 9.90 5.25 -3.32
C ILE A 119 9.46 3.81 -3.52
N ASN A 120 9.18 3.12 -2.42
CA ASN A 120 8.66 1.76 -2.46
C ASN A 120 7.13 1.74 -2.62
N GLY A 121 6.66 1.20 -3.74
CA GLY A 121 5.24 0.87 -3.99
C GLY A 121 4.97 -0.64 -4.05
N ILE A 122 5.92 -1.48 -3.62
CA ILE A 122 5.77 -2.94 -3.57
C ILE A 122 5.29 -3.34 -2.17
N GLN A 123 4.19 -4.08 -2.12
CA GLN A 123 3.73 -4.76 -0.92
C GLN A 123 4.45 -6.10 -0.77
N VAL A 124 5.05 -6.34 0.41
CA VAL A 124 5.74 -7.59 0.73
C VAL A 124 4.96 -8.33 1.82
N ASP A 125 4.35 -9.46 1.43
CA ASP A 125 3.53 -10.25 2.34
C ASP A 125 4.35 -11.31 3.12
N GLN A 126 5.48 -11.76 2.56
CA GLN A 126 6.31 -12.83 3.12
C GLN A 126 7.30 -12.30 4.17
N PRO A 127 7.25 -12.79 5.43
CA PRO A 127 8.25 -12.43 6.44
C PRO A 127 9.67 -12.82 6.01
N GLY A 128 10.65 -11.96 6.29
CA GLY A 128 12.08 -12.23 6.07
C GLY A 128 12.62 -11.89 4.69
N ILE A 129 11.77 -11.50 3.73
CA ILE A 129 12.22 -11.04 2.41
C ILE A 129 12.26 -9.51 2.41
N ASN A 130 13.46 -8.93 2.38
CA ASN A 130 13.64 -7.50 2.18
C ASN A 130 13.87 -7.21 0.69
N ILE A 131 13.20 -6.19 0.16
CA ILE A 131 13.48 -5.58 -1.15
C ILE A 131 14.88 -4.96 -1.13
N ILE A 132 15.24 -4.27 -0.04
CA ILE A 132 16.57 -3.71 0.16
C ILE A 132 17.16 -4.35 1.41
N ASN A 133 18.20 -5.17 1.24
CA ASN A 133 18.92 -5.80 2.35
C ASN A 133 19.94 -4.82 2.98
N LYS A 134 20.63 -5.27 4.04
CA LYS A 134 21.57 -4.42 4.78
C LYS A 134 22.75 -3.95 3.90
N GLU A 135 23.28 -4.85 3.09
CA GLU A 135 24.42 -4.58 2.21
C GLU A 135 24.06 -3.52 1.16
N GLN A 136 22.90 -3.66 0.53
CA GLN A 136 22.35 -2.70 -0.45
C GLN A 136 22.01 -1.36 0.21
N LEU A 137 21.50 -1.38 1.44
CA LEU A 137 21.24 -0.16 2.21
C LEU A 137 22.53 0.65 2.43
N GLY A 138 23.65 -0.04 2.69
CA GLY A 138 24.98 0.57 2.82
C GLY A 138 25.56 1.13 1.50
N MET A 139 24.99 0.77 0.35
CA MET A 139 25.39 1.32 -0.96
C MET A 139 24.67 2.62 -1.30
N LEU A 140 23.61 2.97 -0.57
CA LEU A 140 22.82 4.17 -0.86
C LEU A 140 23.63 5.44 -0.63
N LYS A 141 23.24 6.51 -1.32
CA LYS A 141 23.77 7.84 -1.03
C LYS A 141 23.52 8.18 0.44
N LYS A 142 24.50 8.86 1.05
CA LYS A 142 24.29 9.48 2.36
C LYS A 142 23.08 10.42 2.28
N ASN A 143 22.18 10.32 3.27
CA ASN A 143 20.92 11.05 3.30
C ASN A 143 19.95 10.73 2.13
N CYS A 144 20.09 9.58 1.48
CA CYS A 144 19.04 9.07 0.58
C CYS A 144 17.72 9.03 1.35
N LEU A 145 16.65 9.58 0.76
CA LEU A 145 15.32 9.52 1.33
C LEU A 145 14.59 8.29 0.80
N ILE A 146 14.26 7.37 1.70
CA ILE A 146 13.43 6.21 1.40
C ILE A 146 12.00 6.48 1.84
N ILE A 147 11.06 6.36 0.91
CA ILE A 147 9.63 6.56 1.12
C ILE A 147 8.93 5.21 0.92
N ASP A 148 8.56 4.54 2.01
CA ASP A 148 7.79 3.30 1.94
C ASP A 148 6.29 3.59 1.90
N ALA A 149 5.77 3.80 0.69
CA ALA A 149 4.39 4.18 0.46
C ALA A 149 3.42 2.98 0.44
N ALA A 150 3.93 1.75 0.31
CA ALA A 150 3.12 0.54 0.47
C ALA A 150 2.76 0.27 1.94
N ALA A 151 3.54 0.83 2.88
CA ALA A 151 3.24 0.93 4.31
C ALA A 151 2.72 -0.36 4.97
N HIS A 152 3.30 -1.51 4.60
CA HIS A 152 3.05 -2.77 5.29
C HIS A 152 4.19 -3.07 6.26
N GLN A 153 3.83 -2.97 7.54
CA GLN A 153 4.61 -3.17 8.76
C GLN A 153 5.98 -3.87 8.62
N GLY A 154 7.02 -3.09 8.31
CA GLY A 154 8.41 -3.41 8.64
C GLY A 154 9.04 -4.59 7.89
N ARG A 155 8.59 -4.88 6.67
CA ARG A 155 9.04 -6.07 5.92
C ARG A 155 9.75 -5.80 4.60
N ALA A 156 9.57 -4.60 4.02
CA ALA A 156 10.08 -4.33 2.70
C ALA A 156 11.57 -3.93 2.69
N ILE A 157 12.09 -3.30 3.75
CA ILE A 157 13.46 -2.78 3.78
C ILE A 157 14.12 -3.16 5.11
N TYR A 158 15.39 -3.58 5.05
CA TYR A 158 16.13 -3.89 6.25
C TYR A 158 16.22 -2.67 7.18
N GLY A 159 15.96 -2.86 8.47
CA GLY A 159 16.06 -1.78 9.46
C GLY A 159 14.94 -0.73 9.40
N THR A 160 13.83 -1.00 8.69
CA THR A 160 12.66 -0.11 8.63
C THR A 160 12.26 0.38 10.03
N LYS A 161 12.13 1.71 10.16
CA LYS A 161 11.52 2.37 11.31
C LYS A 161 10.15 2.90 10.90
N PHE A 162 9.14 2.60 11.71
CA PHE A 162 7.84 3.24 11.58
C PHE A 162 7.98 4.74 11.81
N THR A 163 7.23 5.52 11.05
CA THR A 163 7.13 6.96 11.27
C THR A 163 5.70 7.33 11.62
N TYR A 164 5.56 8.45 12.32
CA TYR A 164 4.30 8.91 12.89
C TYR A 164 4.06 10.36 12.47
N TYR A 165 2.86 10.90 12.69
CA TYR A 165 2.53 12.26 12.25
C TYR A 165 3.40 13.33 12.92
N ASP A 166 3.77 13.13 14.19
CA ASP A 166 4.62 14.00 14.98
C ASP A 166 6.12 13.80 14.72
N ALA A 167 6.51 12.60 14.28
CA ALA A 167 7.86 12.25 13.86
C ALA A 167 7.85 11.52 12.50
N PRO A 168 7.61 12.24 11.38
CA PRO A 168 7.38 11.63 10.07
C PRO A 168 8.64 11.10 9.38
N ILE A 169 9.83 11.51 9.83
CA ILE A 169 11.13 11.05 9.31
C ILE A 169 11.91 10.36 10.43
N ALA A 170 12.39 9.15 10.16
CA ALA A 170 13.35 8.44 10.98
C ALA A 170 14.70 8.36 10.26
N HIS A 171 15.78 8.15 11.01
CA HIS A 171 17.11 7.91 10.46
C HIS A 171 17.63 6.54 10.87
N THR A 172 18.20 5.81 9.92
CA THR A 172 18.81 4.50 10.15
C THR A 172 19.93 4.29 9.14
N GLU A 173 21.07 3.73 9.56
CA GLU A 173 22.17 3.35 8.66
C GLU A 173 22.59 4.47 7.66
N GLY A 174 22.56 5.74 8.09
CA GLY A 174 22.96 6.88 7.26
C GLY A 174 21.94 7.37 6.22
N VAL A 175 20.73 6.81 6.21
CA VAL A 175 19.62 7.21 5.33
C VAL A 175 18.43 7.78 6.12
N ALA A 176 17.58 8.54 5.43
CA ALA A 176 16.31 9.04 5.96
C ALA A 176 15.18 8.11 5.51
N TYR A 177 14.24 7.82 6.41
CA TYR A 177 13.17 6.86 6.19
C TYR A 177 11.81 7.46 6.52
N TYR A 178 10.85 7.27 5.63
CA TYR A 178 9.44 7.63 5.81
C TYR A 178 8.58 6.37 5.63
N CYS A 179 7.76 6.04 6.64
CA CYS A 179 6.87 4.88 6.62
C CYS A 179 5.66 5.14 7.51
N LEU A 180 4.85 6.12 7.08
CA LEU A 180 3.61 6.47 7.74
C LEU A 180 2.50 5.51 7.29
N SER A 181 1.89 4.82 8.24
CA SER A 181 0.70 4.01 7.99
C SER A 181 -0.52 4.88 7.66
N ASN A 182 -1.41 4.40 6.80
CA ASN A 182 -2.67 5.08 6.47
C ASN A 182 -2.48 6.53 5.96
N SER A 183 -1.46 6.77 5.14
CA SER A 183 -1.19 8.07 4.53
C SER A 183 -2.36 8.72 3.78
N PRO A 184 -3.35 8.01 3.18
CA PRO A 184 -4.50 8.66 2.56
C PRO A 184 -5.29 9.59 3.49
N SER A 185 -5.25 9.34 4.80
CA SER A 185 -5.90 10.18 5.81
C SER A 185 -5.39 11.63 5.84
N LEU A 186 -4.16 11.88 5.37
CA LEU A 186 -3.63 13.24 5.17
C LEU A 186 -4.51 14.06 4.22
N PHE A 187 -5.17 13.40 3.27
CA PHE A 187 -6.13 13.97 2.34
C PHE A 187 -7.53 13.37 2.55
N TYR A 188 -7.96 13.29 3.82
CA TYR A 188 -9.20 12.61 4.22
C TYR A 188 -10.45 13.00 3.42
N LYS A 189 -10.59 14.28 3.01
CA LYS A 189 -11.74 14.72 2.20
C LYS A 189 -11.79 13.99 0.86
N THR A 190 -10.66 13.95 0.15
CA THR A 190 -10.53 13.30 -1.15
C THR A 190 -10.63 11.78 -1.00
N ALA A 191 -9.92 11.20 -0.03
CA ALA A 191 -9.96 9.75 0.23
C ALA A 191 -11.39 9.28 0.54
N SER A 192 -12.10 9.98 1.42
CA SER A 192 -13.49 9.65 1.78
C SER A 192 -14.43 9.74 0.59
N GLN A 193 -14.27 10.76 -0.26
CA GLN A 193 -15.07 10.90 -1.48
C GLN A 193 -14.84 9.75 -2.46
N GLU A 194 -13.58 9.37 -2.72
CA GLU A 194 -13.25 8.30 -3.67
C GLU A 194 -13.69 6.92 -3.14
N ILE A 195 -13.49 6.64 -1.85
CA ILE A 195 -13.99 5.43 -1.21
C ILE A 195 -15.53 5.39 -1.31
N SER A 196 -16.21 6.49 -0.98
CA SER A 196 -17.68 6.55 -1.02
C SER A 196 -18.24 6.33 -2.43
N LYS A 197 -17.57 6.85 -3.48
CA LYS A 197 -17.94 6.60 -4.88
C LYS A 197 -17.84 5.10 -5.22
N ALA A 198 -16.75 4.46 -4.84
CA ALA A 198 -16.54 3.03 -5.06
C ALA A 198 -17.60 2.19 -4.32
N PHE A 199 -17.81 2.45 -3.03
CA PHE A 199 -18.83 1.77 -2.22
C PHE A 199 -20.24 1.97 -2.75
N THR A 200 -20.59 3.20 -3.16
CA THR A 200 -21.90 3.46 -3.78
C THR A 200 -22.10 2.61 -5.02
N LYS A 201 -21.09 2.53 -5.89
CA LYS A 201 -21.19 1.79 -7.15
C LYS A 201 -21.28 0.28 -6.94
N TYR A 202 -20.43 -0.28 -6.07
CA TYR A 202 -20.24 -1.72 -5.97
C TYR A 202 -20.90 -2.36 -4.75
N ILE A 203 -21.30 -1.60 -3.73
CA ILE A 203 -21.88 -2.16 -2.50
C ILE A 203 -23.33 -1.71 -2.34
N TYR A 204 -23.62 -0.42 -2.44
CA TYR A 204 -24.94 0.13 -2.08
C TYR A 204 -25.95 0.15 -3.23
N LYS A 205 -25.52 0.36 -4.48
CA LYS A 205 -26.42 0.36 -5.65
C LYS A 205 -26.93 -1.03 -6.08
N PRO A 206 -26.14 -2.12 -6.00
CA PRO A 206 -26.63 -3.44 -6.38
C PRO A 206 -27.88 -3.86 -5.59
N HIS A 207 -28.84 -4.47 -6.27
CA HIS A 207 -30.11 -4.86 -5.65
C HIS A 207 -29.88 -5.95 -4.58
N LEU A 208 -30.67 -5.92 -3.50
CA LEU A 208 -30.57 -6.92 -2.41
C LEU A 208 -30.75 -8.36 -2.93
N SER A 209 -31.57 -8.56 -3.97
CA SER A 209 -31.73 -9.85 -4.64
C SER A 209 -30.42 -10.36 -5.27
N ASN A 210 -29.58 -9.47 -5.78
CA ASN A 210 -28.27 -9.83 -6.28
C ASN A 210 -27.42 -10.32 -5.12
N LEU A 211 -27.28 -9.55 -4.04
CA LEU A 211 -26.56 -9.96 -2.82
C LEU A 211 -27.04 -11.30 -2.24
N LEU A 212 -28.35 -11.50 -2.15
CA LEU A 212 -28.95 -12.72 -1.62
C LEU A 212 -28.71 -13.94 -2.51
N SER A 213 -28.67 -13.78 -3.84
CA SER A 213 -28.38 -14.91 -4.74
C SER A 213 -26.98 -15.49 -4.55
N TYR A 214 -26.02 -14.71 -4.02
CA TYR A 214 -24.68 -15.21 -3.67
C TYR A 214 -24.65 -16.03 -2.38
N LEU A 215 -25.59 -15.83 -1.45
CA LEU A 215 -25.73 -16.73 -0.30
C LEU A 215 -26.07 -18.17 -0.72
N ASN A 216 -26.53 -18.34 -1.96
CA ASN A 216 -26.85 -19.64 -2.56
C ASN A 216 -25.76 -20.16 -3.51
N LYS A 217 -24.62 -19.46 -3.67
CA LYS A 217 -23.49 -19.94 -4.48
C LYS A 217 -22.72 -21.05 -3.77
N ALA A 218 -21.96 -21.83 -4.55
CA ALA A 218 -21.03 -22.81 -4.02
C ALA A 218 -20.00 -22.12 -3.10
N SER A 219 -20.02 -22.51 -1.84
CA SER A 219 -19.03 -22.12 -0.84
C SER A 219 -17.82 -23.05 -0.88
N HIS A 220 -16.70 -22.60 -0.33
CA HIS A 220 -15.61 -23.48 0.08
C HIS A 220 -15.41 -23.43 1.60
N VAL A 221 -14.73 -24.44 2.15
CA VAL A 221 -14.47 -24.53 3.58
C VAL A 221 -13.48 -23.43 3.98
N TYR A 222 -13.76 -22.74 5.08
CA TYR A 222 -12.85 -21.77 5.67
C TYR A 222 -11.68 -22.51 6.35
N GLU A 223 -10.51 -22.50 5.71
CA GLU A 223 -9.25 -23.06 6.23
C GLU A 223 -8.49 -22.09 7.16
#